data_AF-U6F9A4-F1
#
_entry.id   AF-U6F9A4-F1
#
_cell.length_a   1.000
_cell.length_b   1.000
_cell.length_c   1.000
_cell.angle_alpha   90.00
_cell.angle_beta   90.00
_cell.angle_gamma   90.00
#
_symmetry.space_group_name_H-M   'P 1'
#
loop_
_entity.id
_entity.type
_entity.pdbx_description
1 polymer ?
#
loop_
_entity_poly.entity_id
_entity_poly.type
_entity_poly.pdbx_seq_one_letter_code
_entity_poly.pdbx_strand_id
1 'polypeptide(L)'
;MVKSNKILLALAMGPLMLTTPVVTLHEQSKTVLAQKKNGNAKKTKLSDSQIIKNLGVKKVVNSSNDALTAKYADIVRGQQYSWENPYIKVNPYENLPLTALMIFHTDQPIKIRYRVIGKSANTTIKNEVKGYQTNH
;
A
#
# COMPACT_ATOMS: atom_id res chain seq x y z
N MET A 1 -24.67 -35.03 -45.92
CA MET A 1 -23.81 -34.03 -45.25
C MET A 1 -23.89 -34.31 -43.75
N VAL A 2 -23.03 -35.14 -43.12
CA VAL A 2 -21.59 -34.95 -42.74
C VAL A 2 -21.41 -33.62 -42.00
N LYS A 3 -20.90 -33.44 -40.76
CA LYS A 3 -20.04 -34.16 -39.79
C LYS A 3 -20.25 -33.47 -38.41
N SER A 4 -20.42 -34.17 -37.28
CA SER A 4 -19.43 -34.49 -36.22
C SER A 4 -18.89 -33.35 -35.34
N ASN A 5 -19.05 -33.50 -34.00
CA ASN A 5 -17.95 -33.55 -33.01
C ASN A 5 -18.50 -33.98 -31.62
N LYS A 6 -18.48 -35.28 -31.31
CA LYS A 6 -17.52 -36.01 -30.46
C LYS A 6 -17.68 -35.77 -28.95
N ILE A 7 -18.59 -36.56 -28.36
CA ILE A 7 -18.58 -36.94 -26.94
C ILE A 7 -17.71 -38.18 -26.83
N LEU A 8 -16.69 -38.14 -25.97
CA LEU A 8 -15.92 -39.32 -25.58
C LEU A 8 -15.56 -39.18 -24.11
N LEU A 9 -16.09 -40.06 -23.25
CA LEU A 9 -15.26 -40.80 -22.31
C LEU A 9 -16.01 -42.05 -21.82
N ALA A 10 -15.28 -43.15 -21.85
CA ALA A 10 -15.74 -44.52 -21.84
C ALA A 10 -16.13 -45.06 -20.45
N LEU A 11 -17.01 -46.06 -20.46
CA LEU A 11 -17.21 -47.01 -19.36
C LEU A 11 -15.94 -47.83 -19.11
N ALA A 12 -15.65 -48.13 -17.84
CA ALA A 12 -14.88 -49.31 -17.45
C ALA A 12 -15.51 -49.97 -16.20
N MET A 13 -15.62 -51.30 -16.26
CA MET A 13 -16.35 -52.17 -15.33
C MET A 13 -15.49 -52.77 -14.21
N GLY A 14 -16.08 -52.88 -12.99
CA GLY A 14 -15.91 -53.95 -11.96
C GLY A 14 -14.57 -54.12 -11.22
N PRO A 15 -14.48 -54.97 -10.16
CA PRO A 15 -15.38 -55.18 -9.01
C PRO A 15 -14.69 -54.99 -7.63
N LEU A 16 -15.53 -54.91 -6.59
CA LEU A 16 -15.34 -55.18 -5.15
C LEU A 16 -13.98 -55.73 -4.65
N MET A 17 -13.34 -55.03 -3.69
CA MET A 17 -12.53 -55.63 -2.61
C MET A 17 -12.64 -54.78 -1.32
N LEU A 18 -13.10 -55.42 -0.24
CA LEU A 18 -13.10 -54.90 1.13
C LEU A 18 -11.68 -55.05 1.73
N THR A 19 -11.08 -53.97 2.24
CA THR A 19 -10.01 -54.04 3.25
C THR A 19 -10.09 -52.87 4.25
N THR A 20 -10.27 -53.25 5.52
CA THR A 20 -9.90 -52.68 6.84
C THR A 20 -9.90 -51.15 7.13
N PRO A 21 -10.33 -50.74 8.35
CA PRO A 21 -10.43 -49.34 8.74
C PRO A 21 -9.06 -48.77 9.16
N VAL A 22 -8.53 -47.82 8.38
CA VAL A 22 -7.51 -46.90 8.89
C VAL A 22 -8.23 -45.67 9.43
N VAL A 23 -8.09 -45.46 10.75
CA VAL A 23 -8.48 -44.22 11.41
C VAL A 23 -7.61 -43.10 10.84
N THR A 24 -8.13 -42.37 9.87
CA THR A 24 -7.59 -41.08 9.45
C THR A 24 -8.26 -39.99 10.28
N LEU A 25 -7.57 -39.57 11.34
CA LEU A 25 -7.85 -38.27 11.96
C LEU A 25 -7.46 -37.18 10.94
N HIS A 26 -8.43 -36.73 10.16
CA HIS A 26 -8.33 -35.52 9.38
C HIS A 26 -9.70 -34.86 9.38
N GLU A 27 -10.00 -34.08 10.42
CA GLU A 27 -10.98 -33.02 10.26
C GLU A 27 -10.41 -32.00 9.28
N GLN A 28 -10.67 -32.26 8.01
CA GLN A 28 -10.63 -31.24 6.98
C GLN A 28 -11.70 -30.23 7.39
N SER A 29 -11.28 -29.11 7.97
CA SER A 29 -12.14 -27.96 8.18
C SER A 29 -12.73 -27.60 6.81
N LYS A 30 -13.99 -28.00 6.58
CA LYS A 30 -14.72 -27.56 5.40
C LYS A 30 -14.96 -26.08 5.60
N THR A 31 -14.18 -25.26 4.92
CA THR A 31 -14.54 -23.87 4.67
C THR A 31 -15.84 -23.90 3.87
N VAL A 32 -16.98 -23.86 4.56
CA VAL A 32 -18.25 -23.53 3.92
C VAL A 32 -18.12 -22.06 3.52
N LEU A 33 -17.80 -21.84 2.24
CA LEU A 33 -18.01 -20.54 1.63
C LEU A 33 -19.51 -20.27 1.70
N ALA A 34 -19.95 -19.47 2.67
CA ALA A 34 -21.26 -18.88 2.65
C ALA A 34 -21.33 -17.97 1.41
N GLN A 35 -21.70 -18.52 0.26
CA GLN A 35 -21.98 -17.73 -0.94
C GLN A 35 -23.38 -17.14 -0.80
N LYS A 36 -23.54 -16.17 0.10
CA LYS A 36 -24.61 -15.19 -0.05
C LYS A 36 -24.19 -14.24 -1.16
N LYS A 37 -24.44 -14.62 -2.42
CA LYS A 37 -24.40 -13.67 -3.55
C LYS A 37 -25.58 -12.71 -3.40
N ASN A 38 -25.36 -11.64 -2.65
CA ASN A 38 -26.28 -10.52 -2.64
C ASN A 38 -25.98 -9.68 -3.89
N GLY A 39 -26.72 -9.94 -4.98
CA GLY A 39 -26.53 -9.28 -6.28
C GLY A 39 -26.71 -7.75 -6.29
N ASN A 40 -27.07 -7.18 -5.13
CA ASN A 40 -27.22 -5.73 -4.90
C ASN A 40 -26.16 -5.13 -3.94
N ALA A 41 -25.17 -5.90 -3.49
CA ALA A 41 -24.12 -5.34 -2.65
C ALA A 41 -23.12 -4.53 -3.51
N LYS A 42 -23.36 -3.22 -3.61
CA LYS A 42 -22.34 -2.27 -4.08
C LYS A 42 -21.07 -2.53 -3.25
N LYS A 43 -19.95 -2.88 -3.91
CA LYS A 43 -18.66 -3.08 -3.24
C LYS A 43 -18.15 -1.74 -2.73
N THR A 44 -18.66 -1.29 -1.59
CA THR A 44 -18.22 -0.07 -0.92
C THR A 44 -17.08 -0.42 0.01
N LYS A 45 -16.03 0.42 0.02
CA LYS A 45 -14.95 0.32 1.01
C LYS A 45 -15.58 0.32 2.42
N LEU A 46 -15.10 -0.55 3.32
CA LEU A 46 -15.51 -0.53 4.72
C LEU A 46 -15.18 0.83 5.34
N SER A 47 -16.08 1.35 6.18
CA SER A 47 -15.80 2.56 6.97
C SER A 47 -14.75 2.29 8.05
N ASP A 48 -14.03 3.33 8.47
CA ASP A 48 -13.03 3.25 9.55
C ASP A 48 -13.63 2.65 10.83
N SER A 49 -14.88 2.99 11.16
CA SER A 49 -15.60 2.43 12.31
C SER A 49 -15.81 0.91 12.20
N GLN A 50 -16.15 0.40 11.00
CA GLN A 50 -16.30 -1.04 10.77
C GLN A 50 -14.96 -1.77 10.84
N ILE A 51 -13.89 -1.15 10.31
CA ILE A 51 -12.54 -1.72 10.36
C ILE A 51 -12.06 -1.81 11.82
N ILE A 52 -12.20 -0.74 12.59
CA ILE A 52 -11.85 -0.67 14.02
C ILE A 52 -12.59 -1.74 14.82
N LYS A 53 -13.91 -1.88 14.61
CA LYS A 53 -14.72 -2.89 15.30
C LYS A 53 -14.31 -4.32 14.94
N ASN A 54 -14.12 -4.60 13.65
CA ASN A 54 -13.86 -5.96 13.17
C ASN A 54 -12.45 -6.45 13.52
N LEU A 55 -11.47 -5.54 13.58
CA LEU A 55 -10.08 -5.88 13.86
C LEU A 55 -9.66 -5.61 15.31
N GLY A 56 -10.54 -5.01 16.13
CA GLY A 56 -10.24 -4.67 17.52
C GLY A 56 -9.10 -3.65 17.68
N VAL A 57 -8.80 -2.88 16.62
CA VAL A 57 -7.69 -1.93 16.59
C VAL A 57 -8.14 -0.56 17.09
N LYS A 58 -7.24 0.21 17.70
CA LYS A 58 -7.47 1.62 18.00
C LYS A 58 -6.86 2.49 16.90
N LYS A 59 -7.56 3.56 16.52
CA LYS A 59 -6.99 4.58 15.63
C LYS A 59 -5.86 5.27 16.37
N VAL A 60 -4.63 5.13 15.87
CA VAL A 60 -3.50 5.94 16.34
C VAL A 60 -3.69 7.34 15.78
N VAL A 61 -3.81 8.33 16.66
CA VAL A 61 -3.92 9.75 16.29
C VAL A 61 -2.60 10.41 16.64
N ASN A 62 -1.88 10.91 15.64
CA ASN A 62 -0.62 11.65 15.84
C ASN A 62 -0.87 13.15 15.65
N SER A 63 -1.68 13.73 16.53
CA SER A 63 -2.21 15.10 16.38
C SER A 63 -1.10 16.16 16.17
N SER A 64 0.07 15.99 16.77
CA SER A 64 1.22 16.89 16.59
C SER A 64 1.80 16.83 15.17
N ASN A 65 1.88 15.63 14.58
CA ASN A 65 2.34 15.48 13.20
C ASN A 65 1.33 16.05 12.22
N ASP A 66 0.04 15.96 12.51
CA ASP A 66 -1.02 16.53 11.68
C ASP A 66 -0.90 18.07 11.63
N ALA A 67 -0.65 18.72 12.77
CA ALA A 67 -0.45 20.17 12.85
C ALA A 67 0.82 20.62 12.09
N LEU A 68 1.93 19.91 12.25
CA LEU A 68 3.17 20.20 11.52
C LEU A 68 2.99 19.96 10.00
N THR A 69 2.28 18.90 9.62
CA THR A 69 1.95 18.62 8.20
C THR A 69 1.12 19.75 7.60
N ALA A 70 0.08 20.22 8.30
CA ALA A 70 -0.72 21.36 7.87
C ALA A 70 0.14 22.61 7.70
N LYS A 71 1.00 22.93 8.68
CA LYS A 71 1.94 24.05 8.60
C LYS A 71 2.82 23.98 7.36
N TYR A 72 3.39 22.82 7.04
CA TYR A 72 4.25 22.67 5.87
C TYR A 72 3.47 22.77 4.56
N ALA A 73 2.26 22.21 4.50
CA ALA A 73 1.37 22.38 3.35
C ALA A 73 1.03 23.86 3.10
N ASP A 74 0.83 24.65 4.16
CA ASP A 74 0.57 26.08 4.06
C ASP A 74 1.77 26.84 3.50
N ILE A 75 2.99 26.49 3.92
CA ILE A 75 4.25 27.04 3.38
C ILE A 75 4.37 26.73 1.88
N VAL A 76 4.11 25.48 1.46
CA VAL A 76 4.14 25.07 0.05
C VAL A 76 3.13 25.88 -0.77
N ARG A 77 1.90 26.04 -0.28
CA ARG A 77 0.84 26.81 -0.96
C ARG A 77 1.17 28.30 -1.06
N GLY A 78 1.92 28.84 -0.09
CA GLY A 78 2.32 30.25 -0.07
C GLY A 78 3.38 30.61 -1.11
N GLN A 79 4.14 29.63 -1.62
CA GLN A 79 5.18 29.81 -2.65
C GLN A 79 6.20 30.92 -2.33
N GLN A 80 6.44 31.19 -1.05
CA GLN A 80 7.30 32.30 -0.62
C GLN A 80 8.80 32.01 -0.70
N TYR A 81 9.17 30.74 -0.88
CA TYR A 81 10.55 30.27 -0.85
C TYR A 81 10.99 29.83 -2.25
N SER A 82 12.16 30.26 -2.69
CA SER A 82 12.74 29.92 -3.99
C SER A 82 13.91 28.95 -3.86
N TRP A 83 14.49 28.53 -4.97
CA TRP A 83 15.70 27.72 -4.97
C TRP A 83 16.89 28.43 -4.28
N GLU A 84 17.01 29.74 -4.46
CA GLU A 84 18.06 30.59 -3.88
C GLU A 84 17.82 30.88 -2.39
N ASN A 85 16.55 30.88 -1.97
CA ASN A 85 16.15 31.09 -0.58
C ASN A 85 15.08 30.06 -0.15
N PRO A 86 15.49 28.80 0.07
CA PRO A 86 14.58 27.72 0.43
C PRO A 86 14.19 27.77 1.91
N TYR A 87 13.02 27.27 2.25
CA TYR A 87 12.69 26.96 3.64
C TYR A 87 13.36 25.65 4.03
N ILE A 88 14.10 25.63 5.15
CA ILE A 88 14.77 24.43 5.65
C ILE A 88 14.42 24.18 7.11
N LYS A 89 13.95 22.98 7.43
CA LYS A 89 13.68 22.53 8.79
C LYS A 89 14.33 21.18 9.08
N VAL A 90 15.30 21.17 9.99
CA VAL A 90 15.87 19.94 10.57
C VAL A 90 14.88 19.34 11.57
N ASN A 91 14.79 18.00 11.58
CA ASN A 91 13.87 17.23 12.40
C ASN A 91 12.41 17.76 12.31
N PRO A 92 11.80 17.78 11.10
CA PRO A 92 10.55 18.48 10.84
C PRO A 92 9.35 17.94 11.63
N TYR A 93 9.38 16.68 12.05
CA TYR A 93 8.32 16.03 12.85
C TYR A 93 8.78 15.66 14.26
N GLU A 94 9.92 16.20 14.68
CA GLU A 94 10.46 16.09 16.04
C GLU A 94 10.74 14.65 16.52
N ASN A 95 10.65 13.65 15.64
CA ASN A 95 10.80 12.24 15.95
C ASN A 95 12.04 11.59 15.33
N LEU A 96 12.73 12.27 14.39
CA LEU A 96 13.87 11.75 13.66
C LEU A 96 14.95 12.84 13.50
N PRO A 97 15.92 12.93 14.43
CA PRO A 97 16.90 14.01 14.46
C PRO A 97 17.82 14.07 13.23
N LEU A 98 17.96 12.96 12.50
CA LEU A 98 18.82 12.84 11.32
C LEU A 98 18.03 13.02 10.01
N THR A 99 17.03 13.91 10.02
CA THR A 99 16.20 14.25 8.85
C THR A 99 16.10 15.76 8.66
N ALA A 100 15.82 16.17 7.44
CA ALA A 100 15.53 17.56 7.10
C ALA A 100 14.44 17.64 6.03
N LEU A 101 13.68 18.72 6.06
CA LEU A 101 12.71 19.11 5.05
C LEU A 101 13.17 20.41 4.40
N MET A 102 13.24 20.43 3.07
CA MET A 102 13.51 21.61 2.26
C MET A 102 12.28 21.88 1.40
N ILE A 103 11.76 23.10 1.42
CA ILE A 103 10.59 23.51 0.63
C ILE A 103 10.98 24.72 -0.24
N PHE A 104 10.66 24.67 -1.53
CA PHE A 104 10.88 25.75 -2.47
C PHE A 104 9.98 25.65 -3.71
N HIS A 105 9.82 26.79 -4.37
CA HIS A 105 9.10 26.93 -5.64
C HIS A 105 10.06 27.25 -6.78
N THR A 106 9.71 26.80 -7.98
CA THR A 106 10.37 27.16 -9.23
C THR A 106 9.34 27.56 -10.29
N ASP A 107 9.68 28.56 -11.10
CA ASP A 107 8.79 29.08 -12.15
C ASP A 107 8.46 28.03 -13.22
N GLN A 108 9.42 27.14 -13.49
CA GLN A 108 9.28 26.07 -14.46
C GLN A 108 9.33 24.71 -13.76
N PRO A 109 8.59 23.69 -14.26
CA PRO A 109 8.67 22.34 -13.72
C PRO A 109 10.09 21.79 -13.83
N ILE A 110 10.68 21.36 -12.71
CA ILE A 110 12.00 20.76 -12.68
C ILE A 110 11.99 19.39 -11.99
N LYS A 111 13.06 18.64 -12.22
CA LYS A 111 13.31 17.33 -11.61
C LYS A 111 14.44 17.45 -10.61
N ILE A 112 14.21 17.02 -9.37
CA ILE A 112 15.18 17.19 -8.28
C ILE A 112 16.04 15.94 -8.11
N ARG A 113 17.36 16.15 -8.04
CA ARG A 113 18.34 15.16 -7.56
C ARG A 113 19.09 15.77 -6.39
N TYR A 114 19.22 15.02 -5.30
CA TYR A 114 19.95 15.47 -4.13
C TYR A 114 20.97 14.43 -3.66
N ARG A 115 22.00 14.92 -2.98
CA ARG A 115 23.06 14.11 -2.40
C ARG A 115 23.34 14.59 -0.98
N VAL A 116 23.28 13.69 -0.02
CA VAL A 116 23.73 13.93 1.35
C VAL A 116 25.15 13.39 1.46
N ILE A 117 26.11 14.30 1.53
CA ILE A 117 27.53 13.96 1.52
C ILE A 117 27.90 13.32 2.85
N GLY A 118 28.39 12.08 2.79
CA GLY A 118 28.88 11.35 3.94
C GLY A 118 30.37 11.61 4.20
N LYS A 119 30.89 11.05 5.31
CA LYS A 119 32.31 11.17 5.69
C LYS A 119 33.26 10.60 4.62
N SER A 120 32.81 9.65 3.82
CA SER A 120 33.50 9.13 2.64
C SER A 120 32.57 9.04 1.43
N ALA A 121 33.16 8.91 0.23
CA ALA A 121 32.39 8.77 -1.02
C ALA A 121 31.38 7.60 -0.97
N ASN A 122 31.75 6.49 -0.33
CA ASN A 122 30.91 5.29 -0.20
C ASN A 122 29.73 5.46 0.78
N THR A 123 29.77 6.50 1.62
CA THR A 123 28.71 6.83 2.59
C THR A 123 27.80 7.97 2.11
N THR A 124 27.96 8.42 0.85
CA THR A 124 27.10 9.46 0.27
C THR A 124 25.77 8.87 -0.19
N ILE A 125 24.68 9.40 0.35
CA ILE A 125 23.32 9.00 -0.04
C ILE A 125 22.87 9.86 -1.21
N LYS A 126 22.36 9.23 -2.27
CA LYS A 126 21.87 9.91 -3.48
C LYS A 126 20.42 9.52 -3.71
N ASN A 127 19.59 10.47 -4.09
CA ASN A 127 18.20 10.19 -4.46
C ASN A 127 17.71 11.15 -5.55
N GLU A 128 16.60 10.78 -6.16
CA GLU A 128 15.93 11.52 -7.22
C GLU A 128 14.42 11.52 -6.96
N VAL A 129 13.83 12.72 -6.97
CA VAL A 129 12.37 12.88 -6.90
C VAL A 129 11.80 12.59 -8.29
N LYS A 130 10.76 11.75 -8.33
CA LYS A 130 10.13 11.34 -9.59
C LYS A 130 9.25 12.46 -10.15
N GLY A 131 9.35 12.66 -11.47
CA GLY A 131 8.52 13.61 -12.20
C GLY A 131 9.06 15.04 -12.19
N TYR A 132 8.38 15.90 -12.93
CA TYR A 132 8.64 17.33 -12.98
C TYR A 132 7.55 18.05 -12.20
N GLN A 133 7.95 18.93 -11.29
CA GLN A 133 7.04 19.71 -10.45
C GLN A 133 7.59 21.13 -10.29
N THR A 134 6.74 22.07 -9.92
CA THR A 134 7.11 23.47 -9.61
C THR A 134 7.17 23.72 -8.12
N ASN A 135 6.52 22.88 -7.31
CA ASN A 135 6.54 22.97 -5.86
C ASN A 135 7.28 21.73 -5.32
N HIS A 136 8.32 21.97 -4.52
CA HIS A 136 9.18 20.96 -3.94
C HIS A 136 9.25 21.11 -2.43
#